data_AF-A0A060YTS0-F1
#
_entry.id   AF-A0A060YTS0-F1
#
_cell.length_a   1.000
_cell.length_b   1.000
_cell.length_c   1.000
_cell.angle_alpha   90.00
_cell.angle_beta   90.00
_cell.angle_gamma   90.00
#
_symmetry.space_group_name_H-M   'P 1'
#
loop_
_entity.id
_entity.type
_entity.pdbx_description
1 polymer ?
#
loop_
_entity_poly.entity_id
_entity_poly.type
_entity_poly.pdbx_seq_one_letter_code
_entity_poly.pdbx_strand_id
1 'polypeptide(L)'
;MSRCRNSYQEQALTPLRLEELGASSGGGGPMGCRTYLQDSLDALLKEAKDKFKGYDSCSTPELAELAYKKVHDGSPLRLWKASVEVPAGPEEVLTRVLREQGRWDEDLMESRVVETLGDRTEVYQYTRNTMAPHPTRDHLVLRTWVTDLPKGACALVCTSVDHDGAALLGVRANVLTSRYFIEPCSSNKSRLTHISRVDCR
;
A
#
# COMPACT_ATOMS: atom_id res chain seq x y z
N MET A 1 14.30 21.75 36.02
CA MET A 1 13.92 21.72 34.60
C MET A 1 13.79 20.27 34.16
N SER A 2 12.58 19.71 34.25
CA SER A 2 12.30 18.34 33.82
C SER A 2 12.50 18.24 32.31
N ARG A 3 13.46 17.41 31.88
CA ARG A 3 13.55 17.00 30.48
C ARG A 3 12.29 16.20 30.15
N CYS A 4 11.35 16.82 29.44
CA CYS A 4 10.31 16.10 28.71
C CYS A 4 11.02 15.16 27.74
N ARG A 5 11.11 13.89 28.12
CA ARG A 5 11.64 12.83 27.27
C ARG A 5 10.54 12.52 26.26
N ASN A 6 10.68 13.07 25.04
CA ASN A 6 9.77 12.76 23.93
C ASN A 6 9.78 11.25 23.69
N SER A 7 8.75 10.55 24.16
CA SER A 7 8.54 9.11 23.93
C SER A 7 8.24 8.76 22.47
N TYR A 8 8.16 9.77 21.59
CA TYR A 8 7.91 9.63 20.15
C TYR A 8 9.15 9.26 19.32
N GLN A 9 10.32 9.09 19.94
CA GLN A 9 11.60 9.11 19.19
C GLN A 9 12.23 7.75 18.84
N GLU A 10 11.66 6.59 19.20
CA GLU A 10 12.34 5.30 19.01
C GLU A 10 11.50 4.16 18.41
N GLN A 11 10.57 4.48 17.51
CA GLN A 11 10.08 3.49 16.55
C GLN A 11 10.19 4.08 15.16
N ALA A 12 11.42 4.27 14.70
CA ALA A 12 11.68 4.56 13.30
C ALA A 12 11.26 3.32 12.51
N LEU A 13 9.99 3.31 12.08
CA LEU A 13 9.47 2.41 11.06
C LEU A 13 10.19 2.82 9.78
N THR A 14 11.40 2.30 9.59
CA THR A 14 12.20 2.52 8.38
C THR A 14 11.80 1.47 7.35
N PRO A 15 11.75 1.84 6.06
CA PRO A 15 11.62 0.85 5.00
C PRO A 15 12.73 -0.19 5.13
N LEU A 16 12.39 -1.46 4.99
CA LEU A 16 13.40 -2.53 4.91
C LEU A 16 14.12 -2.43 3.56
N ARG A 17 15.39 -2.82 3.54
CA ARG A 17 16.08 -3.00 2.25
C ARG A 17 15.43 -4.14 1.47
N LEU A 18 15.47 -4.05 0.15
CA LEU A 18 14.87 -5.08 -0.71
C LEU A 18 15.40 -6.49 -0.40
N GLU A 19 16.68 -6.59 -0.04
CA GLU A 19 17.38 -7.84 0.30
C GLU A 19 16.95 -8.39 1.68
N GLU A 20 16.48 -7.52 2.58
CA GLU A 20 16.15 -7.82 3.97
C GLU A 20 14.68 -8.20 4.17
N LEU A 21 13.79 -7.88 3.22
CA LEU A 21 12.38 -8.29 3.24
C LEU A 21 12.18 -9.81 3.35
N GLY A 22 13.19 -10.60 2.98
CA GLY A 22 13.19 -12.05 3.10
C GLY A 22 13.73 -12.62 4.42
N ALA A 23 14.46 -11.82 5.21
CA ALA A 23 15.08 -12.31 6.43
C ALA A 23 14.03 -12.61 7.54
N SER A 24 12.91 -11.90 7.54
CA SER A 24 11.79 -12.10 8.48
C SER A 24 10.93 -13.33 8.17
N SER A 25 10.99 -13.85 6.94
CA SER A 25 10.26 -15.04 6.46
C SER A 25 11.15 -16.28 6.29
N GLY A 26 12.38 -16.25 6.79
CA GLY A 26 13.28 -17.42 6.86
C GLY A 26 14.08 -17.73 5.59
N GLY A 27 14.13 -16.82 4.61
CA GLY A 27 14.91 -16.99 3.37
C GLY A 27 15.58 -15.69 2.93
N GLY A 28 16.91 -15.60 3.01
CA GLY A 28 17.64 -14.42 2.53
C GLY A 28 17.53 -14.21 1.01
N GLY A 29 17.47 -12.96 0.56
CA GLY A 29 17.51 -12.60 -0.86
C GLY A 29 16.16 -12.61 -1.59
N PRO A 30 16.15 -12.72 -2.94
CA PRO A 30 14.95 -12.60 -3.78
C PRO A 30 13.83 -13.56 -3.41
N MET A 31 14.19 -14.73 -2.87
CA MET A 31 13.24 -15.78 -2.50
C MET A 31 12.38 -15.39 -1.30
N GLY A 32 12.93 -14.74 -0.27
CA GLY A 32 12.15 -14.33 0.89
C GLY A 32 11.35 -13.05 0.64
N CYS A 33 11.80 -12.16 -0.24
CA CYS A 33 11.01 -11.04 -0.74
C CYS A 33 9.71 -11.55 -1.41
N ARG A 34 9.83 -12.58 -2.26
CA ARG A 34 8.69 -13.27 -2.86
C ARG A 34 7.76 -13.90 -1.82
N THR A 35 8.32 -14.57 -0.80
CA THR A 35 7.53 -15.15 0.30
C THR A 35 6.75 -14.07 1.06
N TYR A 36 7.41 -12.97 1.43
CA TYR A 36 6.76 -11.85 2.12
C TYR A 36 5.59 -11.26 1.31
N LEU A 37 5.79 -11.06 0.01
CA LEU A 37 4.73 -10.58 -0.88
C LEU A 37 3.57 -11.57 -0.98
N GLN A 38 3.86 -12.87 -1.04
CA GLN A 38 2.84 -13.91 -1.05
C GLN A 38 2.05 -13.95 0.26
N ASP A 39 2.73 -13.88 1.41
CA ASP A 39 2.08 -13.82 2.72
C ASP A 39 1.16 -12.58 2.85
N SER A 40 1.61 -11.44 2.29
CA SER A 40 0.83 -10.20 2.23
C SER A 40 -0.42 -10.35 1.36
N LEU A 41 -0.32 -11.07 0.24
CA LEU A 41 -1.45 -11.40 -0.62
C LEU A 41 -2.43 -12.35 0.07
N ASP A 42 -1.94 -13.39 0.73
CA ASP A 42 -2.78 -14.35 1.45
C ASP A 42 -3.52 -13.68 2.62
N ALA A 43 -2.85 -12.77 3.32
CA ALA A 43 -3.46 -11.92 4.34
C ALA A 43 -4.57 -11.02 3.75
N LEU A 44 -4.35 -10.42 2.57
CA LEU A 44 -5.38 -9.63 1.88
C LEU A 44 -6.61 -10.48 1.54
N LEU A 45 -6.40 -11.68 0.98
CA LEU A 45 -7.50 -12.57 0.59
C LEU A 45 -8.30 -13.05 1.79
N LYS A 46 -7.65 -13.25 2.95
CA LYS A 46 -8.34 -13.52 4.21
C LYS A 46 -9.15 -12.32 4.68
N GLU A 47 -8.56 -11.13 4.65
CA GLU A 47 -9.21 -9.90 5.11
C GLU A 47 -10.39 -9.50 4.22
N ALA A 48 -10.31 -9.77 2.91
CA ALA A 48 -11.41 -9.59 1.97
C ALA A 48 -12.64 -10.43 2.33
N LYS A 49 -12.46 -11.66 2.83
CA LYS A 49 -13.56 -12.53 3.29
C LYS A 49 -14.24 -11.99 4.54
N ASP A 50 -13.47 -11.36 5.42
CA ASP A 50 -13.96 -10.82 6.70
C ASP A 50 -14.63 -9.44 6.57
N LYS A 51 -14.66 -8.86 5.35
CA LYS A 51 -15.22 -7.53 5.05
C LYS A 51 -14.72 -6.49 6.05
N PHE A 52 -15.59 -5.89 6.85
CA PHE A 52 -15.27 -4.85 7.85
C PHE A 52 -15.25 -5.38 9.30
N LYS A 53 -15.24 -6.71 9.49
CA LYS A 53 -15.22 -7.28 10.84
C LYS A 53 -13.95 -6.87 11.59
N GLY A 54 -14.12 -6.32 12.79
CA GLY A 54 -13.00 -5.84 13.61
C GLY A 54 -12.46 -4.46 13.21
N TYR A 55 -13.14 -3.76 12.30
CA TYR A 55 -12.87 -2.36 11.98
C TYR A 55 -13.93 -1.44 12.62
N ASP A 56 -13.47 -0.29 13.12
CA ASP A 56 -14.31 0.81 13.56
C ASP A 56 -14.68 1.68 12.35
N SER A 57 -15.96 1.71 11.98
CA SER A 57 -16.46 2.51 10.87
C SER A 57 -16.33 4.01 11.12
N CYS A 58 -16.06 4.77 10.07
CA CYS A 58 -15.96 6.23 10.06
C CYS A 58 -16.94 6.82 9.05
N SER A 59 -17.59 7.91 9.43
CA SER A 59 -18.38 8.70 8.49
C SER A 59 -17.45 9.44 7.52
N THR A 60 -17.85 9.51 6.26
CA THR A 60 -17.18 10.28 5.21
C THR A 60 -18.25 10.93 4.32
N PRO A 61 -18.01 12.16 3.81
CA PRO A 61 -18.93 12.79 2.84
C PRO A 61 -18.84 12.14 1.45
N GLU A 62 -17.78 11.38 1.19
CA GLU A 62 -17.57 10.68 -0.08
C GLU A 62 -18.51 9.48 -0.24
N LEU A 63 -18.75 9.07 -1.49
CA LEU A 63 -19.45 7.82 -1.81
C LEU A 63 -18.54 6.60 -1.57
N ALA A 64 -18.07 6.45 -0.33
CA ALA A 64 -17.10 5.45 0.10
C ALA A 64 -17.43 4.92 1.50
N GLU A 65 -17.11 3.65 1.75
CA GLU A 65 -17.07 3.11 3.11
C GLU A 65 -15.66 3.30 3.67
N LEU A 66 -15.54 3.96 4.83
CA LEU A 66 -14.26 4.18 5.50
C LEU A 66 -14.28 3.54 6.88
N ALA A 67 -13.20 2.84 7.25
CA ALA A 67 -13.04 2.29 8.59
C ALA A 67 -11.55 2.18 8.96
N TYR A 68 -11.27 2.04 10.26
CA TYR A 68 -9.92 1.79 10.75
C TYR A 68 -9.88 0.65 11.76
N LYS A 69 -8.68 0.14 12.01
CA LYS A 69 -8.38 -0.85 13.05
C LYS A 69 -7.11 -0.44 13.79
N LYS A 70 -7.14 -0.53 15.11
CA LYS A 70 -5.94 -0.38 15.95
C LYS A 70 -5.11 -1.65 15.86
N VAL A 71 -3.83 -1.51 15.56
CA VAL A 71 -2.88 -2.62 15.54
C VAL A 71 -2.11 -2.58 16.86
N HIS A 72 -2.06 -3.71 17.56
CA HIS A 72 -1.39 -3.82 18.87
C HIS A 72 0.08 -4.23 18.71
N ASP A 73 0.82 -3.52 17.85
CA ASP A 73 2.24 -3.76 17.58
C ASP A 73 3.16 -2.68 18.17
N GLY A 74 2.62 -1.84 19.05
CA GLY A 74 3.34 -0.73 19.68
C GLY A 74 3.38 0.56 18.84
N SER A 75 3.07 0.50 17.54
CA SER A 75 3.01 1.69 16.69
C SER A 75 1.68 2.43 16.85
N PRO A 76 1.68 3.77 16.91
CA PRO A 76 0.46 4.57 17.00
C PRO A 76 -0.34 4.61 15.67
N LEU A 77 0.22 4.08 14.57
CA LEU A 77 -0.42 4.09 13.27
C LEU A 77 -1.58 3.10 13.20
N ARG A 78 -2.73 3.56 12.69
CA ARG A 78 -3.92 2.74 12.45
C ARG A 78 -3.84 2.09 11.07
N LEU A 79 -4.43 0.91 10.94
CA LEU A 79 -4.70 0.29 9.64
C LEU A 79 -6.03 0.85 9.14
N TRP A 80 -6.01 1.50 7.98
CA TRP A 80 -7.18 2.07 7.33
C TRP A 80 -7.71 1.14 6.25
N LYS A 81 -9.02 1.16 6.05
CA LYS A 81 -9.68 0.44 4.98
C LYS A 81 -10.76 1.33 4.37
N ALA A 82 -10.61 1.58 3.07
CA ALA A 82 -11.59 2.30 2.26
C ALA A 82 -12.17 1.36 1.21
N SER A 83 -13.45 1.48 0.89
CA SER A 83 -14.12 0.70 -0.15
C SER A 83 -15.03 1.58 -0.99
N VAL A 84 -14.94 1.45 -2.31
CA VAL A 84 -15.73 2.21 -3.29
C VAL A 84 -16.21 1.30 -4.42
N GLU A 85 -17.32 1.67 -5.06
CA GLU A 85 -17.77 1.03 -6.30
C GLU A 85 -17.26 1.81 -7.51
N VAL A 86 -16.65 1.10 -8.46
CA VAL A 86 -16.08 1.65 -9.68
C VAL A 86 -16.82 1.07 -10.89
N PRO A 87 -17.28 1.87 -11.86
CA PRO A 87 -18.02 1.40 -13.03
C PRO A 87 -17.08 0.83 -14.12
N ALA A 88 -16.23 -0.13 -13.75
CA ALA A 88 -15.29 -0.80 -14.63
C ALA A 88 -15.02 -2.24 -14.15
N GLY A 89 -14.50 -3.08 -15.02
CA GLY A 89 -14.11 -4.46 -14.68
C GLY A 89 -12.84 -4.52 -13.81
N PRO A 90 -12.60 -5.60 -13.05
CA PRO A 90 -11.50 -5.63 -12.07
C PRO A 90 -10.11 -5.41 -12.67
N GLU A 91 -9.83 -5.98 -13.83
CA GLU A 91 -8.55 -5.80 -14.53
C GLU A 91 -8.36 -4.38 -15.06
N GLU A 92 -9.44 -3.73 -15.50
CA GLU A 92 -9.40 -2.34 -15.93
C GLU A 92 -9.10 -1.42 -14.74
N VAL A 93 -9.76 -1.66 -13.60
CA VAL A 93 -9.47 -0.94 -12.35
C VAL A 93 -8.02 -1.18 -11.90
N LEU A 94 -7.55 -2.43 -11.95
CA LEU A 94 -6.16 -2.76 -11.60
C LEU A 94 -5.17 -2.01 -12.52
N THR A 95 -5.43 -1.97 -13.83
CA THR A 95 -4.62 -1.25 -14.81
C THR A 95 -4.61 0.25 -14.53
N ARG A 96 -5.78 0.84 -14.22
CA ARG A 96 -5.90 2.25 -13.82
C ARG A 96 -5.05 2.58 -12.59
N VAL A 97 -5.04 1.70 -11.59
CA VAL A 97 -4.24 1.87 -10.36
C VAL A 97 -2.74 1.71 -10.63
N LEU A 98 -2.33 0.72 -11.44
CA LEU A 98 -0.91 0.40 -11.67
C LEU A 98 -0.22 1.36 -12.63
N ARG A 99 -0.91 1.73 -13.72
CA ARG A 99 -0.29 2.34 -14.91
C ARG A 99 -0.76 3.76 -15.19
N GLU A 100 -1.88 4.16 -14.59
CA GLU A 100 -2.54 5.42 -14.92
C GLU A 100 -2.77 6.29 -13.67
N GLN A 101 -1.82 6.29 -12.72
CA GLN A 101 -1.91 7.04 -11.46
C GLN A 101 -2.21 8.53 -11.69
N GLY A 102 -1.59 9.15 -12.70
CA GLY A 102 -1.84 10.57 -13.04
C GLY A 102 -3.26 10.88 -13.52
N ARG A 103 -4.12 9.88 -13.73
CA ARG A 103 -5.55 10.10 -14.04
C ARG A 103 -6.43 10.29 -12.80
N TRP A 104 -5.95 9.89 -11.62
CA TRP A 104 -6.76 9.87 -10.40
C TRP A 104 -6.06 10.44 -9.17
N ASP A 105 -4.75 10.67 -9.23
CA ASP A 105 -3.97 11.32 -8.18
C ASP A 105 -3.59 12.73 -8.64
N GLU A 106 -4.38 13.74 -8.26
CA GLU A 106 -4.16 15.14 -8.64
C GLU A 106 -2.86 15.71 -8.06
N ASP A 107 -2.37 15.13 -6.95
CA ASP A 107 -1.12 15.52 -6.30
C ASP A 107 0.10 14.80 -6.88
N LEU A 108 -0.07 13.85 -7.81
CA LEU A 108 1.06 13.14 -8.41
C LEU A 108 1.92 14.13 -9.21
N MET A 109 3.21 14.20 -8.86
CA MET A 109 4.18 15.02 -9.57
C MET A 109 4.91 14.20 -10.62
N GLU A 110 5.59 13.13 -10.19
CA GLU A 110 6.33 12.24 -11.09
C GLU A 110 6.13 10.79 -10.66
N SER A 111 6.21 9.87 -11.62
CA SER A 111 6.31 8.43 -11.32
C SER A 111 7.10 7.66 -12.36
N ARG A 112 7.71 6.56 -11.92
CA ARG A 112 8.48 5.65 -12.78
C ARG A 112 8.58 4.25 -12.19
N VAL A 113 8.72 3.27 -13.06
CA VAL A 113 9.22 1.94 -12.68
C VAL A 113 10.74 2.04 -12.57
N VAL A 114 11.28 1.75 -11.38
CA VAL A 114 12.72 1.77 -11.09
C VAL A 114 13.36 0.47 -11.56
N GLU A 115 12.71 -0.66 -11.26
CA GLU A 115 13.19 -1.99 -11.64
C GLU A 115 12.01 -2.94 -11.85
N THR A 116 12.08 -3.79 -12.88
CA THR A 116 11.13 -4.88 -13.11
C THR A 116 11.75 -6.20 -12.64
N LEU A 117 11.18 -6.80 -11.59
CA LEU A 117 11.69 -8.02 -10.95
C LEU A 117 11.05 -9.31 -11.50
N GLY A 118 9.99 -9.17 -12.30
CA GLY A 118 9.30 -10.27 -12.98
C GLY A 118 8.02 -9.78 -13.67
N ASP A 119 7.23 -10.71 -14.18
CA ASP A 119 6.04 -10.39 -15.00
C ASP A 119 4.97 -9.58 -14.24
N ARG A 120 4.91 -9.76 -12.91
CA ARG A 120 3.90 -9.15 -12.05
C ARG A 120 4.47 -8.48 -10.81
N THR A 121 5.78 -8.22 -10.78
CA THR A 121 6.48 -7.65 -9.63
C THR A 121 7.49 -6.61 -10.08
N GLU A 122 7.45 -5.43 -9.47
CA GLU A 122 8.35 -4.33 -9.82
C GLU A 122 8.57 -3.38 -8.62
N VAL A 123 9.66 -2.63 -8.69
CA VAL A 123 9.93 -1.49 -7.81
C VAL A 123 9.45 -0.23 -8.53
N TYR A 124 8.56 0.52 -7.88
CA TYR A 124 7.93 1.70 -8.42
C TYR A 124 8.19 2.89 -7.49
N GLN A 125 8.60 4.01 -8.07
CA GLN A 125 8.82 5.26 -7.37
C GLN A 125 7.81 6.30 -7.85
N TYR A 126 7.22 7.03 -6.91
CA TYR A 126 6.37 8.18 -7.24
C TYR A 126 6.51 9.27 -6.18
N THR A 127 6.39 10.52 -6.61
CA THR A 127 6.41 11.70 -5.76
C THR A 127 5.04 12.36 -5.76
N ARG A 128 4.57 12.75 -4.58
CA ARG A 128 3.30 13.47 -4.41
C ARG A 128 3.54 14.82 -3.77
N ASN A 129 2.85 15.83 -4.28
CA ASN A 129 2.74 17.11 -3.64
C ASN A 129 2.01 16.96 -2.30
N THR A 130 2.25 17.90 -1.39
CA THR A 130 1.53 17.97 -0.12
C THR A 130 1.08 19.38 0.15
N MET A 131 -0.01 19.52 0.92
CA MET A 131 -0.49 20.84 1.32
C MET A 131 0.61 21.64 2.02
N ALA A 132 0.84 22.86 1.56
CA ALA A 132 1.81 23.77 2.13
C ALA A 132 1.60 23.93 3.66
N PRO A 133 2.68 24.07 4.46
CA PRO A 133 4.08 24.19 4.07
C PRO A 133 4.83 22.84 4.01
N HIS A 134 4.14 21.71 3.92
CA HIS A 134 4.79 20.39 3.98
C HIS A 134 5.60 20.12 2.71
N PRO A 135 6.76 19.44 2.82
CA PRO A 135 7.57 19.05 1.68
C PRO A 135 6.95 17.89 0.91
N THR A 136 7.26 17.82 -0.38
CA THR A 136 6.92 16.70 -1.28
C THR A 136 7.27 15.35 -0.66
N ARG A 137 6.38 14.37 -0.84
CA ARG A 137 6.54 13.01 -0.31
C ARG A 137 7.01 12.06 -1.40
N ASP A 138 8.17 11.45 -1.17
CA ASP A 138 8.75 10.42 -2.03
C ASP A 138 8.32 9.04 -1.55
N HIS A 139 7.78 8.23 -2.47
CA HIS A 139 7.34 6.87 -2.19
C HIS A 139 8.12 5.92 -3.09
N LEU A 140 8.86 5.01 -2.46
CA LEU A 140 9.55 3.92 -3.14
C LEU A 140 8.95 2.62 -2.64
N VAL A 141 8.25 1.90 -3.52
CA VAL A 141 7.49 0.71 -3.16
C VAL A 141 7.82 -0.46 -4.06
N LEU A 142 8.01 -1.62 -3.43
CA LEU A 142 7.89 -2.89 -4.10
C LEU A 142 6.41 -3.22 -4.22
N ARG A 143 5.97 -3.56 -5.44
CA ARG A 143 4.58 -3.90 -5.69
C ARG A 143 4.47 -5.18 -6.50
N THR A 144 3.50 -6.01 -6.16
CA THR A 144 3.12 -7.20 -6.93
C THR A 144 1.62 -7.29 -7.09
N TRP A 145 1.16 -7.81 -8.22
CA TRP A 145 -0.27 -7.98 -8.49
C TRP A 145 -0.61 -9.37 -8.99
N VAL A 146 -1.89 -9.73 -8.83
CA VAL A 146 -2.47 -10.98 -9.31
C VAL A 146 -3.83 -10.68 -9.93
N THR A 147 -4.02 -11.18 -11.15
CA THR A 147 -5.31 -11.22 -11.87
C THR A 147 -5.92 -12.61 -11.74
N ASP A 148 -7.17 -12.77 -12.20
CA ASP A 148 -7.83 -14.08 -12.34
C ASP A 148 -8.00 -14.84 -11.00
N LEU A 149 -8.15 -14.11 -9.90
CA LEU A 149 -8.45 -14.71 -8.60
C LEU A 149 -9.86 -15.31 -8.61
N PRO A 150 -10.19 -16.19 -7.63
CA PRO A 150 -11.53 -16.76 -7.53
C PRO A 150 -12.63 -15.69 -7.62
N LYS A 151 -13.66 -15.99 -8.43
CA LYS A 151 -14.75 -15.05 -8.78
C LYS A 151 -14.32 -13.86 -9.66
N GLY A 152 -13.18 -13.95 -10.37
CA GLY A 152 -12.71 -12.92 -11.29
C GLY A 152 -12.12 -11.69 -10.60
N ALA A 153 -11.65 -11.84 -9.35
CA ALA A 153 -11.07 -10.74 -8.61
C ALA A 153 -9.62 -10.45 -9.05
N CYS A 154 -9.13 -9.26 -8.67
CA CYS A 154 -7.76 -8.83 -8.82
C CYS A 154 -7.22 -8.34 -7.48
N ALA A 155 -5.90 -8.42 -7.30
CA ALA A 155 -5.23 -7.93 -6.12
C ALA A 155 -3.91 -7.26 -6.46
N LEU A 156 -3.54 -6.26 -5.67
CA LEU A 156 -2.25 -5.57 -5.71
C LEU A 156 -1.78 -5.37 -4.27
N VAL A 157 -0.54 -5.74 -3.97
CA VAL A 157 0.08 -5.48 -2.67
C VAL A 157 1.36 -4.70 -2.87
N CYS A 158 1.55 -3.69 -2.02
CA CYS A 158 2.68 -2.78 -2.04
C CYS A 158 3.24 -2.63 -0.61
N THR A 159 4.56 -2.55 -0.52
CA THR A 159 5.28 -2.18 0.70
C THR A 159 6.47 -1.31 0.34
N SER A 160 6.90 -0.44 1.24
CA SER A 160 8.07 0.39 1.03
C SER A 160 9.35 -0.42 1.12
N VAL A 161 10.27 -0.11 0.20
CA VAL A 161 11.58 -0.72 0.12
C VAL A 161 12.65 0.34 -0.04
N ASP A 162 13.88 0.01 0.32
CA ASP A 162 15.06 0.78 -0.10
C ASP A 162 15.69 0.14 -1.35
N HIS A 163 16.20 0.96 -2.26
CA HIS A 163 16.77 0.52 -3.54
C HIS A 163 17.76 1.55 -4.10
N ASP A 164 19.01 1.14 -4.35
CA ASP A 164 20.10 2.04 -4.75
C ASP A 164 19.85 2.79 -6.08
N GLY A 165 19.06 2.20 -6.98
CA GLY A 165 18.66 2.83 -8.24
C GLY A 165 17.66 4.00 -8.12
N ALA A 166 17.19 4.31 -6.91
CA ALA A 166 16.18 5.34 -6.67
C ALA A 166 16.73 6.49 -5.80
N ALA A 167 17.03 7.62 -6.45
CA ALA A 167 17.37 8.85 -5.73
C ALA A 167 16.19 9.33 -4.86
N LEU A 168 16.49 9.92 -3.70
CA LEU A 168 15.50 10.52 -2.81
C LEU A 168 15.02 11.86 -3.37
N LEU A 169 13.72 11.97 -3.66
CA LEU A 169 13.09 13.14 -4.32
C LEU A 169 12.13 13.91 -3.38
N GLY A 170 12.47 14.00 -2.09
CA GLY A 170 11.62 14.63 -1.06
C GLY A 170 11.80 13.98 0.31
N VAL A 171 10.74 13.97 1.11
CA VAL A 171 10.73 13.18 2.37
C VAL A 171 10.14 11.80 2.10
N ARG A 172 10.92 10.76 2.41
CA ARG A 172 10.53 9.35 2.20
C ARG A 172 9.35 8.98 3.10
N ALA A 173 8.21 8.62 2.51
CA ALA A 173 7.12 7.98 3.23
C ALA A 173 7.41 6.47 3.39
N ASN A 174 7.03 5.88 4.53
CA ASN A 174 7.12 4.44 4.73
C ASN A 174 5.74 3.78 4.63
N VAL A 175 5.49 3.12 3.50
CA VAL A 175 4.32 2.30 3.24
C VAL A 175 4.49 0.93 3.89
N LEU A 176 4.07 0.81 5.15
CA LEU A 176 4.10 -0.46 5.87
C LEU A 176 3.19 -1.51 5.21
N THR A 177 2.04 -1.06 4.72
CA THR A 177 1.08 -1.89 4.01
C THR A 177 0.25 -1.00 3.09
N SER A 178 0.12 -1.39 1.83
CA SER A 178 -0.87 -0.84 0.91
C SER A 178 -1.35 -1.99 0.03
N ARG A 179 -2.64 -2.33 0.13
CA ARG A 179 -3.21 -3.52 -0.50
C ARG A 179 -4.54 -3.16 -1.14
N TYR A 180 -4.70 -3.51 -2.40
CA TYR A 180 -5.92 -3.29 -3.16
C TYR A 180 -6.53 -4.66 -3.47
N PHE A 181 -7.79 -4.83 -3.12
CA PHE A 181 -8.59 -5.97 -3.51
C PHE A 181 -9.75 -5.47 -4.38
N ILE A 182 -9.90 -6.06 -5.57
CA ILE A 182 -10.84 -5.61 -6.58
C ILE A 182 -11.69 -6.82 -6.95
N GLU A 183 -12.96 -6.80 -6.57
CA GLU A 183 -13.88 -7.90 -6.86
C GLU A 183 -15.03 -7.43 -7.76
N PRO A 184 -15.52 -8.27 -8.69
CA PRO A 184 -16.70 -7.94 -9.45
C PRO A 184 -17.92 -7.72 -8.55
N CYS A 185 -18.68 -6.68 -8.90
CA CYS A 185 -20.05 -6.44 -8.45
C CYS A 185 -21.03 -6.74 -9.59
N SER A 186 -22.33 -6.57 -9.33
CA SER A 186 -23.33 -6.66 -10.38
C SER A 186 -23.08 -5.62 -11.49
N SER A 187 -23.46 -5.93 -12.73
CA SER A 187 -23.53 -4.98 -13.85
C SER A 187 -22.20 -4.29 -14.25
N ASN A 188 -21.14 -5.06 -14.50
CA ASN A 188 -19.82 -4.57 -14.97
C ASN A 188 -19.18 -3.49 -14.08
N LYS A 189 -19.51 -3.51 -12.79
CA LYS A 189 -18.89 -2.69 -11.77
C LYS A 189 -17.93 -3.55 -10.95
N SER A 190 -16.97 -2.93 -10.30
CA SER A 190 -16.10 -3.57 -9.34
C SER A 190 -16.16 -2.85 -8.01
N ARG A 191 -16.09 -3.60 -6.91
CA ARG A 191 -15.80 -3.03 -5.60
C ARG A 191 -14.29 -3.00 -5.42
N LEU A 192 -13.73 -1.80 -5.29
CA LEU A 192 -12.33 -1.55 -4.98
C LEU A 192 -12.21 -1.33 -3.47
N THR A 193 -11.49 -2.22 -2.78
CA THR A 193 -11.12 -2.05 -1.37
C THR A 193 -9.63 -1.78 -1.25
N HIS A 194 -9.26 -0.67 -0.63
CA HIS A 194 -7.89 -0.31 -0.31
C HIS A 194 -7.63 -0.41 1.19
N ILE A 195 -6.66 -1.21 1.59
CA ILE A 195 -6.19 -1.35 2.97
C ILE A 195 -4.81 -0.73 3.06
N SER A 196 -4.63 0.27 3.91
CA SER A 196 -3.39 1.03 3.98
C SER A 196 -2.95 1.37 5.39
N ARG A 197 -1.63 1.41 5.58
CA ARG A 197 -0.95 1.89 6.78
C ARG A 197 0.37 2.50 6.35
N VAL A 198 0.47 3.81 6.42
CA VAL A 198 1.61 4.57 5.92
C VAL A 198 2.10 5.51 7.03
N ASP A 199 3.41 5.54 7.24
CA ASP A 199 4.08 6.56 8.03
C ASP A 199 4.52 7.70 7.11
N CYS A 200 3.91 8.87 7.31
CA CYS A 200 4.21 10.09 6.55
C CYS A 200 4.97 11.12 7.37
N ARG A 201 5.60 10.74 8.49
CA ARG A 201 6.39 11.70 9.30
C ARG A 201 7.58 12.21 8.50
#